data_AF-A0A6L8GKS3-F1
#
_entry.id   AF-A0A6L8GKS3-F1
#
_cell.length_a   1.000
_cell.length_b   1.000
_cell.length_c   1.000
_cell.angle_alpha   90.00
_cell.angle_beta   90.00
_cell.angle_gamma   90.00
#
_symmetry.space_group_name_H-M   'P 1'
#
loop_
_entity.id
_entity.type
_entity.pdbx_description
1 polymer ?
#
loop_
_entity_poly.entity_id
_entity_poly.type
_entity_poly.pdbx_seq_one_letter_code
_entity_poly.pdbx_strand_id
1 'polypeptide(L)'
;MATAALWRCGYDFRGFLSIEEWFSKDREAYYSALQLGCPVNFYDGRHDPDHSPWLVFFAGVVCQAAAALAQQARKLQARQEPTTPHPWQALDRRSQQLLTRLRARVAAGQADAELFKPGDLERWFAISSATAQEWLKSWEREDFLQPAKEGQRIRTWRLAQPWAGWVLSQPEQRE
;
A
#
# COMPACT_ATOMS: atom_id res chain seq x y z
N MET A 1 15.16 -11.93 -17.50
CA MET A 1 15.89 -11.10 -18.51
C MET A 1 14.96 -10.34 -19.46
N ALA A 2 13.81 -10.89 -19.88
CA ALA A 2 12.86 -10.20 -20.78
C ALA A 2 12.36 -8.85 -20.26
N THR A 3 12.07 -8.73 -18.96
CA THR A 3 11.65 -7.47 -18.31
C THR A 3 12.66 -6.35 -18.51
N ALA A 4 13.96 -6.63 -18.33
CA ALA A 4 15.02 -5.64 -18.52
C ALA A 4 15.19 -5.23 -20.00
N ALA A 5 14.95 -6.16 -20.94
CA ALA A 5 14.97 -5.83 -22.37
C ALA A 5 13.83 -4.89 -22.76
N LEU A 6 12.62 -5.16 -22.26
CA LEU A 6 11.46 -4.27 -22.48
C LEU A 6 11.71 -2.86 -21.94
N TRP A 7 12.29 -2.75 -20.74
CA TRP A 7 12.66 -1.46 -20.16
C TRP A 7 13.64 -0.69 -21.05
N ARG A 8 14.68 -1.35 -21.57
CA ARG A 8 15.66 -0.72 -22.47
C ARG A 8 15.03 -0.26 -23.78
N CYS A 9 13.94 -0.89 -24.22
CA CYS A 9 13.19 -0.52 -25.41
C CYS A 9 12.08 0.53 -25.14
N GLY A 10 12.01 1.11 -23.94
CA GLY A 10 11.05 2.16 -23.59
C GLY A 10 9.72 1.65 -23.03
N TYR A 11 9.55 0.34 -22.85
CA TYR A 11 8.38 -0.25 -22.20
C TYR A 11 8.63 -0.37 -20.70
N ASP A 12 8.56 0.76 -19.98
CA ASP A 12 8.74 0.80 -18.52
C ASP A 12 7.39 0.63 -17.79
N PHE A 13 7.25 -0.50 -17.09
CA PHE A 13 6.09 -0.80 -16.26
C PHE A 13 6.29 -0.45 -14.78
N ARG A 14 7.41 0.19 -14.41
CA ARG A 14 7.74 0.67 -13.04
C ARG A 14 7.54 -0.38 -11.93
N GLY A 15 7.77 -1.65 -12.26
CA GLY A 15 7.59 -2.76 -11.32
C GLY A 15 6.13 -3.24 -11.14
N PHE A 16 5.15 -2.66 -11.83
CA PHE A 16 3.74 -3.05 -11.75
C PHE A 16 3.36 -4.22 -12.66
N LEU A 17 4.27 -4.67 -13.54
CA LEU A 17 4.05 -5.80 -14.44
C LEU A 17 5.10 -6.89 -14.21
N SER A 18 4.66 -8.06 -13.77
CA SER A 18 5.48 -9.28 -13.71
C SER A 18 5.08 -10.24 -14.82
N ILE A 19 5.86 -10.31 -15.90
CA ILE A 19 5.54 -11.17 -17.05
C ILE A 19 5.65 -12.66 -16.69
N GLU A 20 6.53 -13.02 -15.75
CA GLU A 20 6.71 -14.40 -15.29
C GLU A 20 5.42 -14.98 -14.68
N GLU A 21 4.63 -14.14 -13.99
CA GLU A 21 3.32 -14.53 -13.49
C GLU A 21 2.35 -14.87 -14.63
N TRP A 22 2.48 -14.22 -15.78
CA TRP A 22 1.63 -14.50 -16.93
C TRP A 22 2.07 -15.76 -17.69
N PHE A 23 3.37 -16.06 -17.75
CA PHE A 23 3.86 -17.32 -18.28
C PHE A 23 3.45 -18.52 -17.43
N SER A 24 3.32 -18.36 -16.11
CA SER A 24 2.94 -19.47 -15.24
C SER A 24 1.44 -19.82 -15.33
N LYS A 25 0.59 -18.90 -15.80
CA LYS A 25 -0.85 -19.14 -16.00
C LYS A 25 -1.14 -20.20 -17.06
N ASP A 26 -0.32 -20.26 -18.11
CA ASP A 26 -0.43 -21.25 -19.17
C ASP A 26 0.95 -21.82 -19.51
N ARG A 27 1.40 -22.75 -18.66
CA ARG A 27 2.70 -23.42 -18.83
C ARG A 27 2.76 -24.26 -20.10
N GLU A 28 1.63 -24.82 -20.53
CA GLU A 28 1.58 -25.66 -21.73
C GLU A 28 1.81 -24.81 -22.97
N ALA A 29 1.08 -23.71 -23.13
CA ALA A 29 1.29 -22.77 -24.23
C ALA A 29 2.70 -22.17 -24.20
N TYR A 30 3.22 -21.85 -23.01
CA TYR A 30 4.58 -21.35 -22.84
C TYR A 30 5.64 -22.34 -23.36
N TYR A 31 5.59 -23.60 -22.92
CA TYR A 31 6.57 -24.61 -23.35
C TYR A 31 6.38 -24.99 -24.82
N SER A 32 5.13 -25.03 -25.31
CA SER A 32 4.83 -25.27 -26.72
C SER A 32 5.45 -24.18 -27.62
N ALA A 33 5.27 -22.91 -27.26
CA ALA A 33 5.85 -21.78 -27.98
C ALA A 33 7.40 -21.80 -27.94
N LEU A 34 8.00 -22.21 -26.81
CA LEU A 34 9.45 -22.36 -26.69
C LEU A 34 10.02 -23.48 -27.57
N GLN A 35 9.23 -24.48 -27.96
CA GLN A 35 9.70 -25.52 -28.88
C GLN A 35 9.84 -25.00 -30.32
N LEU A 36 9.28 -23.84 -30.66
CA LEU A 36 9.35 -23.24 -32.00
C LEU A 36 8.84 -24.15 -33.13
N GLY A 37 8.02 -25.15 -32.79
CA GLY A 37 7.58 -26.19 -33.73
C GLY A 37 8.68 -27.20 -34.11
N CYS A 38 9.84 -27.16 -33.45
CA CYS A 38 10.93 -28.08 -33.71
C CYS A 38 10.62 -29.52 -33.26
N PRO A 39 11.16 -30.53 -33.95
CA PRO A 39 11.06 -31.93 -33.52
C PRO A 39 11.63 -32.15 -32.12
N VAL A 40 11.22 -33.28 -31.52
CA VAL A 40 11.79 -33.76 -30.24
C VAL A 40 13.28 -34.07 -30.37
N ASN A 41 13.74 -34.48 -31.56
CA ASN A 41 15.16 -34.69 -31.81
C ASN A 41 15.94 -33.36 -31.76
N PHE A 42 16.84 -33.24 -30.80
CA PHE A 42 17.58 -32.00 -30.53
C PHE A 42 18.44 -31.53 -31.71
N TYR A 43 18.96 -32.46 -32.51
CA TYR A 43 19.87 -32.14 -33.62
C TYR A 43 19.15 -31.72 -34.90
N ASP A 44 17.82 -31.73 -34.92
CA ASP A 44 17.02 -31.50 -36.12
C ASP A 44 16.27 -30.17 -36.04
N GLY A 45 16.44 -29.30 -37.03
CA GLY A 45 15.74 -28.01 -37.17
C GLY A 45 16.12 -26.90 -36.17
N ARG A 46 16.87 -27.19 -35.09
CA ARG A 46 17.19 -26.21 -34.03
C ARG A 46 18.34 -25.24 -34.34
N HIS A 47 19.09 -25.44 -35.43
CA HIS A 47 20.16 -24.53 -35.84
C HIS A 47 19.62 -23.18 -36.36
N ASP A 48 18.46 -23.20 -37.02
CA ASP A 48 17.82 -22.01 -37.59
C ASP A 48 16.29 -22.16 -37.59
N PRO A 49 15.65 -22.14 -36.41
CA PRO A 49 14.22 -22.35 -36.30
C PRO A 49 13.43 -21.09 -36.68
N ASP A 50 12.17 -21.25 -37.09
CA ASP A 50 11.24 -20.13 -37.18
C ASP A 50 10.91 -19.62 -35.77
N HIS A 51 11.26 -18.37 -35.48
CA HIS A 51 11.04 -17.75 -34.17
C HIS A 51 9.62 -17.16 -34.03
N SER A 52 8.83 -17.14 -35.12
CA SER A 52 7.49 -16.57 -35.14
C SER A 52 6.57 -17.13 -34.06
N PRO A 53 6.52 -18.45 -33.77
CA PRO A 53 5.67 -18.99 -32.71
C PRO A 53 5.95 -18.37 -31.33
N TRP A 54 7.24 -18.22 -30.99
CA TRP A 54 7.64 -17.58 -29.74
C TRP A 54 7.31 -16.10 -29.72
N LEU A 55 7.59 -15.37 -30.79
CA LEU A 55 7.32 -13.92 -30.85
C LEU A 55 5.83 -13.61 -30.76
N VAL A 56 4.99 -14.38 -31.45
CA VAL A 56 3.53 -14.25 -31.39
C VAL A 56 3.02 -14.54 -29.98
N PHE A 57 3.46 -15.65 -29.38
CA PHE A 57 3.10 -16.00 -28.00
C PHE A 57 3.53 -14.91 -27.02
N PHE A 58 4.80 -14.50 -27.06
CA PHE A 58 5.37 -13.49 -26.16
C PHE A 58 4.63 -12.16 -26.28
N ALA A 59 4.42 -11.65 -27.49
CA ALA A 59 3.71 -10.40 -27.72
C ALA A 59 2.25 -10.50 -27.24
N GLY A 60 1.59 -11.63 -27.47
CA GLY A 60 0.24 -11.90 -26.98
C GLY A 60 0.15 -11.86 -25.45
N VAL A 61 1.07 -12.51 -24.76
CA VAL A 61 1.15 -12.50 -23.29
C VAL A 61 1.39 -11.09 -22.76
N VAL A 62 2.36 -10.35 -23.31
CA VAL A 62 2.66 -8.97 -22.89
C VAL A 62 1.46 -8.05 -23.12
N CYS A 63 0.77 -8.19 -24.25
CA CYS A 63 -0.44 -7.43 -24.56
C CYS A 63 -1.55 -7.66 -23.53
N GLN A 64 -1.85 -8.93 -23.22
CA GLN A 64 -2.86 -9.28 -22.22
C GLN A 64 -2.48 -8.75 -20.83
N ALA A 65 -1.22 -8.90 -20.46
CA ALA A 65 -0.70 -8.44 -19.18
C ALA A 65 -0.82 -6.91 -19.03
N ALA A 66 -0.43 -6.17 -20.07
CA ALA A 66 -0.56 -4.71 -20.11
C ALA A 66 -2.03 -4.25 -20.08
N ALA A 67 -2.92 -4.93 -20.82
CA ALA A 67 -4.34 -4.62 -20.82
C ALA A 67 -4.98 -4.83 -19.45
N ALA A 68 -4.67 -5.94 -18.79
CA ALA A 68 -5.15 -6.24 -17.44
C ALA A 68 -4.63 -5.22 -16.42
N LEU A 69 -3.34 -4.85 -16.48
CA LEU A 69 -2.76 -3.81 -15.64
C LEU A 69 -3.45 -2.45 -15.87
N ALA A 70 -3.68 -2.06 -17.13
CA ALA A 70 -4.37 -0.82 -17.46
C ALA A 70 -5.82 -0.82 -16.95
N GLN A 71 -6.53 -1.94 -17.05
CA GLN A 71 -7.88 -2.07 -16.49
C GLN A 71 -7.87 -1.94 -14.97
N GLN A 72 -6.91 -2.59 -14.29
CA GLN A 72 -6.75 -2.49 -12.85
C GLN A 72 -6.44 -1.06 -12.41
N ALA A 73 -5.53 -0.38 -13.11
CA ALA A 73 -5.19 1.02 -12.86
C ALA A 73 -6.42 1.93 -13.01
N ARG A 74 -7.22 1.77 -14.07
CA ARG A 74 -8.48 2.52 -14.26
C ARG A 74 -9.50 2.22 -13.16
N LYS A 75 -9.63 0.97 -12.73
CA LYS A 75 -10.51 0.60 -11.61
C LYS A 75 -10.06 1.25 -10.31
N LEU A 76 -8.75 1.26 -10.02
CA LEU A 76 -8.20 1.91 -8.84
C LEU A 76 -8.36 3.42 -8.90
N GLN A 77 -8.16 4.03 -10.07
CA GLN A 77 -8.44 5.45 -10.30
C GLN A 77 -9.93 5.77 -10.14
N ALA A 78 -10.83 4.92 -10.64
CA ALA A 78 -12.27 5.10 -10.42
C ALA A 78 -12.68 4.87 -8.95
N ARG A 79 -11.88 4.11 -8.19
CA ARG A 79 -12.06 3.81 -6.75
C ARG A 79 -11.36 4.82 -5.82
N GLN A 80 -10.52 5.73 -6.33
CA GLN A 80 -9.78 6.77 -5.59
C GLN A 80 -9.89 8.09 -6.37
N GLU A 81 -10.76 9.04 -6.03
CA GLU A 81 -10.69 9.89 -4.84
C GLU A 81 -12.09 10.49 -4.56
N PRO A 82 -12.53 10.63 -3.29
CA PRO A 82 -13.44 11.73 -2.97
C PRO A 82 -12.74 13.03 -3.42
N THR A 83 -13.42 13.89 -4.18
CA THR A 83 -12.93 15.23 -4.60
C THR A 83 -12.38 16.07 -3.44
N THR A 84 -12.71 15.70 -2.19
CA THR A 84 -12.22 16.31 -0.97
C THR A 84 -11.06 15.50 -0.39
N PRO A 85 -9.86 16.10 -0.20
CA PRO A 85 -8.76 15.42 0.48
C PRO A 85 -9.24 14.89 1.83
N HIS A 86 -8.83 13.66 2.18
CA HIS A 86 -9.22 13.05 3.45
C HIS A 86 -8.80 13.99 4.60
N PRO A 87 -9.66 14.26 5.61
CA PRO A 87 -9.36 15.23 6.68
C PRO A 87 -8.00 15.04 7.37
N TRP A 88 -7.47 13.80 7.34
CA TRP A 88 -6.15 13.45 7.88
C TRP A 88 -5.00 14.23 7.21
N GLN A 89 -5.14 14.53 5.92
CA GLN A 89 -4.13 15.27 5.16
C GLN A 89 -4.02 16.74 5.60
N ALA A 90 -5.10 17.31 6.15
CA ALA A 90 -5.11 18.68 6.66
C ALA A 90 -4.49 18.81 8.07
N LEU A 91 -4.29 17.69 8.77
CA LEU A 91 -3.65 17.69 10.08
C LEU A 91 -2.16 18.02 9.99
N ASP A 92 -1.63 18.66 11.03
CA ASP A 92 -0.18 18.83 11.16
C ASP A 92 0.54 17.49 11.36
N ARG A 93 1.86 17.49 11.12
CA ARG A 93 2.66 16.26 11.12
C ARG A 93 2.63 15.53 12.46
N ARG A 94 2.58 16.25 13.59
CA ARG A 94 2.53 15.65 14.93
C ARG A 94 1.18 14.96 15.20
N SER A 95 0.07 15.55 14.77
CA SER A 95 -1.26 14.96 14.91
C SER A 95 -1.41 13.72 14.03
N GLN A 96 -0.91 13.77 12.79
CA GLN A 96 -0.85 12.61 11.90
C GLN A 96 -0.05 11.46 12.54
N GLN A 97 1.12 11.74 13.09
CA GLN A 97 1.96 10.74 13.76
C GLN A 97 1.30 10.13 15.00
N LEU A 98 0.61 10.95 15.81
CA LEU A 98 -0.15 10.46 16.97
C LEU A 98 -1.26 9.50 16.53
N LEU A 99 -2.06 9.88 15.52
CA LEU A 99 -3.14 9.05 14.99
C LEU A 99 -2.63 7.72 14.45
N THR A 100 -1.57 7.74 13.63
CA THR A 100 -0.96 6.53 13.08
C THR A 100 -0.51 5.59 14.19
N ARG A 101 0.10 6.14 15.25
CA ARG A 101 0.58 5.34 16.38
C ARG A 101 -0.56 4.74 17.19
N LEU A 102 -1.60 5.51 17.52
CA LEU A 102 -2.76 4.99 18.25
C LEU A 102 -3.50 3.92 17.43
N ARG A 103 -3.66 4.14 16.12
CA ARG A 103 -4.23 3.12 15.21
C ARG A 103 -3.40 1.84 15.17
N ALA A 104 -2.08 1.93 15.15
CA ALA A 104 -1.21 0.76 15.21
C ALA A 104 -1.35 -0.02 16.52
N ARG A 105 -1.54 0.68 17.66
CA ARG A 105 -1.81 0.04 18.96
C ARG A 105 -3.15 -0.68 18.98
N VAL A 106 -4.19 -0.08 18.40
CA VAL A 106 -5.52 -0.70 18.28
C VAL A 106 -5.44 -1.94 17.40
N ALA A 107 -4.78 -1.85 16.24
CA ALA A 107 -4.59 -2.98 15.33
C ALA A 107 -3.79 -4.13 15.97
N ALA A 108 -2.86 -3.82 16.87
CA ALA A 108 -2.11 -4.81 17.65
C ALA A 108 -2.91 -5.40 18.83
N GLY A 109 -4.17 -5.01 19.02
CA GLY A 109 -5.03 -5.53 20.09
C GLY A 109 -4.58 -5.13 21.50
N GLN A 110 -3.87 -4.01 21.65
CA GLN A 110 -3.42 -3.55 22.96
C GLN A 110 -4.61 -3.06 23.80
N ALA A 111 -4.62 -3.39 25.09
CA ALA A 111 -5.60 -2.82 26.02
C ALA A 111 -5.44 -1.30 26.11
N ASP A 112 -6.56 -0.58 26.15
CA ASP A 112 -6.63 0.89 26.21
C ASP A 112 -5.75 1.57 25.14
N ALA A 113 -5.72 1.00 23.92
CA ALA A 113 -4.84 1.44 22.83
C ALA A 113 -5.10 2.89 22.36
N GLU A 114 -6.33 3.37 22.54
CA GLU A 114 -6.79 4.71 22.24
C GLU A 114 -6.46 5.74 23.34
N LEU A 115 -6.06 5.27 24.52
CA LEU A 115 -5.68 6.10 25.66
C LEU A 115 -4.16 6.28 25.73
N PHE A 116 -3.73 7.45 26.17
CA PHE A 116 -2.32 7.75 26.38
C PHE A 116 -2.12 8.79 27.49
N LYS A 117 -0.90 8.84 28.01
CA LYS A 117 -0.47 9.75 29.08
C LYS A 117 0.55 10.75 28.55
N PRO A 118 0.79 11.88 29.23
CA PRO A 118 1.83 12.83 28.82
C PRO A 118 3.22 12.19 28.67
N GLY A 119 3.58 11.26 29.56
CA GLY A 119 4.85 10.53 29.48
C GLY A 119 4.97 9.59 28.27
N ASP A 120 3.85 9.22 27.64
CA ASP A 120 3.88 8.49 26.37
C ASP A 120 4.32 9.42 25.23
N LEU A 121 3.87 10.68 25.22
CA LEU A 121 4.31 11.67 24.23
C LEU A 121 5.81 11.95 24.35
N GLU A 122 6.31 12.12 25.58
CA GLU A 122 7.74 12.30 25.86
C GLU A 122 8.55 11.16 25.22
N ARG A 123 8.10 9.92 25.39
CA ARG A 123 8.76 8.72 24.83
C ARG A 123 8.60 8.60 23.32
N TRP A 124 7.42 8.89 22.77
CA TRP A 124 7.11 8.67 21.36
C TRP A 124 7.71 9.72 20.44
N PHE A 125 7.79 10.95 20.92
CA PHE A 125 8.29 12.09 20.16
C PHE A 125 9.68 12.56 20.62
N ALA A 126 10.25 11.96 21.68
CA ALA A 126 11.52 12.36 22.27
C ALA A 126 11.55 13.85 22.66
N ILE A 127 10.46 14.31 23.30
CA ILE A 127 10.26 15.71 23.70
C ILE A 127 10.28 15.86 25.23
N SER A 128 10.52 17.09 25.68
CA SER A 128 10.46 17.42 27.10
C SER A 128 9.04 17.34 27.66
N SER A 129 8.90 17.13 28.98
CA SER A 129 7.60 17.17 29.64
C SER A 129 6.88 18.50 29.45
N ALA A 130 7.60 19.62 29.47
CA ALA A 130 7.02 20.95 29.21
C ALA A 130 6.42 21.05 27.80
N THR A 131 7.14 20.56 26.79
CA THR A 131 6.67 20.51 25.40
C THR A 131 5.47 19.58 25.24
N ALA A 132 5.49 18.42 25.90
CA ALA A 132 4.35 17.49 25.89
C ALA A 132 3.09 18.14 26.48
N GLN A 133 3.21 18.86 27.59
CA GLN A 133 2.09 19.60 28.20
C GLN A 133 1.58 20.72 27.29
N GLU A 134 2.48 21.44 26.63
CA GLU A 134 2.11 22.49 25.66
C GLU A 134 1.33 21.91 24.47
N TRP A 135 1.78 20.79 23.93
CA TRP A 135 1.08 20.10 22.83
C TRP A 135 -0.30 19.63 23.24
N LEU A 136 -0.43 19.02 24.42
CA LEU A 136 -1.71 18.59 24.96
C LEU A 136 -2.70 19.75 25.09
N LYS A 137 -2.26 20.90 25.61
CA LYS A 137 -3.08 22.12 25.69
C LYS A 137 -3.41 22.74 24.33
N SER A 138 -2.52 22.63 23.34
CA SER A 138 -2.81 23.05 21.95
C SER A 138 -3.92 22.17 21.37
N TRP A 139 -3.73 20.87 21.43
CA TRP A 139 -4.66 19.89 20.90
C TRP A 139 -6.02 19.87 21.61
N GLU A 140 -6.08 20.16 22.90
CA GLU A 140 -7.34 20.35 23.63
C GLU A 140 -8.09 21.59 23.14
N ARG A 141 -7.39 22.71 22.91
CA ARG A 141 -8.02 23.95 22.36
C ARG A 141 -8.48 23.80 20.91
N GLU A 142 -7.85 22.91 20.15
CA GLU A 142 -8.19 22.60 18.76
C GLU A 142 -9.27 21.52 18.64
N ASP A 143 -9.89 21.11 19.75
CA ASP A 143 -10.85 20.00 19.82
C ASP A 143 -10.32 18.69 19.20
N PHE A 144 -8.99 18.49 19.20
CA PHE A 144 -8.35 17.29 18.69
C PHE A 144 -8.26 16.20 19.78
N LEU A 145 -8.08 16.61 21.03
CA LEU A 145 -7.99 15.75 22.20
C LEU A 145 -8.95 16.19 23.30
N GLN A 146 -9.28 15.26 24.18
CA GLN A 146 -10.04 15.53 25.40
C GLN A 146 -9.51 14.69 26.57
N PRO A 147 -9.65 15.15 27.82
CA PRO A 147 -9.34 14.35 28.99
C PRO A 147 -10.18 13.07 29.03
N ALA A 148 -9.55 11.93 29.35
CA ALA A 148 -10.27 10.65 29.46
C ALA A 148 -11.02 10.49 30.79
N LYS A 149 -10.61 11.25 31.82
CA LYS A 149 -11.27 11.32 33.14
C LYS A 149 -11.25 12.77 33.62
N GLU A 150 -12.38 13.24 34.13
CA GLU A 150 -12.50 14.55 34.79
C GLU A 150 -11.95 14.47 36.22
N GLY A 151 -11.12 15.44 36.60
CA GLY A 151 -10.55 15.53 37.95
C GLY A 151 -9.40 16.54 38.04
N GLN A 152 -8.97 16.88 39.26
CA GLN A 152 -7.94 17.91 39.52
C GLN A 152 -6.58 17.64 38.85
N ARG A 153 -6.28 16.39 38.47
CA ARG A 153 -5.06 16.05 37.73
C ARG A 153 -5.38 15.12 36.56
N ILE A 154 -5.42 15.68 35.36
CA ILE A 154 -5.59 14.92 34.12
C ILE A 154 -4.33 14.07 33.90
N ARG A 155 -4.48 12.75 33.99
CA ARG A 155 -3.37 11.80 33.80
C ARG A 155 -3.44 11.05 32.47
N THR A 156 -4.60 11.08 31.82
CA THR A 156 -4.90 10.28 30.64
C THR A 156 -5.72 11.11 29.65
N TRP A 157 -5.33 11.02 28.39
CA TRP A 157 -5.91 11.71 27.25
C TRP A 157 -6.46 10.70 26.25
N ARG A 158 -7.45 11.14 25.48
CA ARG A 158 -8.03 10.40 24.36
C ARG A 158 -8.31 11.35 23.20
N LEU A 159 -8.44 10.80 22.00
CA LEU A 159 -8.89 11.55 20.84
C LEU A 159 -10.32 12.05 21.03
N ALA A 160 -10.60 13.24 20.50
CA ALA A 160 -11.97 13.73 20.31
C ALA A 160 -12.60 13.11 19.05
N GLN A 161 -13.91 13.25 18.88
CA GLN A 161 -14.55 12.90 17.61
C GLN A 161 -14.19 13.94 16.53
N PRO A 162 -14.06 13.55 15.25
CA PRO A 162 -14.30 12.21 14.67
C PRO A 162 -13.10 11.25 14.78
N TRP A 163 -11.95 11.70 15.29
CA TRP A 163 -10.70 10.93 15.27
C TRP A 163 -10.73 9.68 16.16
N ALA A 164 -11.42 9.75 17.29
CA ALA A 164 -11.66 8.58 18.14
C ALA A 164 -12.40 7.48 17.38
N GLY A 165 -13.47 7.83 16.66
CA GLY A 165 -14.19 6.89 15.79
C GLY A 165 -13.31 6.34 14.67
N TRP A 166 -12.48 7.19 14.05
CA TRP A 166 -11.57 6.75 12.98
C TRP A 166 -10.48 5.78 13.46
N VAL A 167 -9.91 6.00 14.65
CA VAL A 167 -8.90 5.09 15.22
C VAL A 167 -9.50 3.75 15.64
N LEU A 168 -10.73 3.76 16.13
CA LEU A 168 -11.45 2.55 16.57
C LEU A 168 -12.17 1.82 15.43
N SER A 169 -12.39 2.49 14.28
CA SER A 169 -12.93 1.84 13.10
C SER A 169 -12.02 0.68 12.69
N GLN A 170 -12.60 -0.53 12.59
CA GLN A 170 -11.90 -1.61 11.92
C GLN A 170 -11.57 -1.14 10.50
N PRO A 171 -10.42 -1.54 9.92
CA PRO A 171 -10.30 -1.43 8.48
C PRO A 171 -11.52 -2.15 7.92
N GLU A 172 -12.44 -1.43 7.29
CA GLU A 172 -13.39 -2.07 6.39
C GLU A 172 -12.51 -3.00 5.55
N GLN A 173 -12.76 -4.31 5.67
CA GLN A 173 -12.25 -5.23 4.68
C GLN A 173 -12.93 -4.79 3.40
N ARG A 174 -12.25 -3.88 2.69
CA ARG A 174 -12.61 -3.44 1.37
C ARG A 174 -12.34 -4.65 0.49
N GLU A 175 -13.39 -5.44 0.30
CA GLU A 175 -13.46 -6.55 -0.67
C GLU A 175 -12.94 -6.12 -2.06
#